data_AF-A0A6B3GKQ0-F1
#
_entry.id   AF-A0A6B3GKQ0-F1
#
_cell.length_a   1.000
_cell.length_b   1.000
_cell.length_c   1.000
_cell.angle_alpha   90.00
_cell.angle_beta   90.00
_cell.angle_gamma   90.00
#
_symmetry.space_group_name_H-M   'P 1'
#
loop_
_entity.id
_entity.type
_entity.pdbx_description
1 polymer ?
#
loop_
_entity_poly.entity_id
_entity_poly.type
_entity_poly.pdbx_seq_one_letter_code
_entity_poly.pdbx_strand_id
1 'polypeptide(L)'
;VSAPAAGDWKPAAEALATAVRETGEAQNIAPPVPSKDGKDVLITFEMKGDAATSPDRVQPVLDAVTAVGEHHPDVEIHQFGEASAGKWLGDLLAEDFKKAEFTAVPLALGILVVAFGAIVAALLPVGLALTACMAAFGLLSIASHQLHLFQTTYSVMFLMGFAVGVD
;
A
#
# COMPACT_ATOMS: atom_id res chain seq x y z
N VAL A 1 -10.84 -7.40 -19.56
CA VAL A 1 -11.72 -8.59 -19.44
C VAL A 1 -11.52 -9.42 -20.70
N SER A 2 -11.28 -10.72 -20.57
CA SER A 2 -11.09 -11.67 -21.66
C SER A 2 -12.17 -12.74 -21.62
N ALA A 3 -12.77 -13.05 -22.77
CA ALA A 3 -13.82 -14.06 -22.88
C ALA A 3 -13.47 -15.10 -23.96
N PRO A 4 -13.94 -16.36 -23.83
CA PRO A 4 -13.64 -17.43 -24.78
C PRO A 4 -14.19 -17.17 -26.20
N ALA A 5 -15.34 -16.50 -26.32
CA ALA A 5 -15.93 -16.10 -27.60
C ALA A 5 -16.14 -14.58 -27.71
N ALA A 6 -16.21 -14.09 -28.95
CA ALA A 6 -16.28 -12.67 -29.23
C ALA A 6 -17.62 -12.07 -28.75
N GLY A 7 -17.54 -11.05 -27.88
CA GLY A 7 -18.70 -10.35 -27.36
C GLY A 7 -19.33 -10.96 -26.10
N ASP A 8 -18.86 -12.11 -25.62
CA ASP A 8 -19.33 -12.73 -24.37
C ASP A 8 -18.91 -11.94 -23.13
N TRP A 9 -17.94 -11.03 -23.26
CA TRP A 9 -17.50 -10.11 -22.20
C TRP A 9 -18.53 -9.02 -21.86
N LYS A 10 -19.57 -8.79 -22.68
CA LYS A 10 -20.48 -7.65 -22.51
C LYS A 10 -21.20 -7.60 -21.16
N PRO A 11 -21.80 -8.70 -20.65
CA PRO A 11 -22.47 -8.68 -19.35
C PRO A 11 -21.48 -8.37 -18.21
N ALA A 12 -20.30 -8.99 -18.25
CA ALA A 12 -19.26 -8.75 -17.26
C ALA A 12 -18.73 -7.30 -17.31
N ALA A 13 -18.58 -6.72 -18.50
CA ALA A 13 -18.15 -5.34 -18.68
C ALA A 13 -19.17 -4.32 -18.15
N GLU A 14 -20.46 -4.58 -18.35
CA GLU A 14 -21.54 -3.74 -17.79
C GLU A 14 -21.60 -3.85 -16.26
N ALA A 15 -21.47 -5.07 -15.72
CA ALA A 15 -21.40 -5.32 -14.29
C ALA A 15 -20.18 -4.61 -13.66
N LEU A 16 -18.99 -4.72 -14.27
CA LEU A 16 -17.78 -4.01 -13.85
C LEU A 16 -17.96 -2.49 -13.84
N ALA A 17 -18.48 -1.92 -14.94
CA ALA A 17 -18.69 -0.47 -15.02
C ALA A 17 -19.70 0.03 -13.97
N THR A 18 -20.69 -0.80 -13.62
CA THR A 18 -21.69 -0.49 -12.58
C THR A 18 -21.07 -0.59 -11.19
N ALA A 19 -20.43 -1.70 -10.86
CA ALA A 19 -19.81 -1.95 -9.57
C ALA A 19 -18.73 -0.89 -9.25
N VAL A 20 -17.90 -0.56 -10.24
CA VAL A 20 -16.87 0.49 -10.11
C VAL A 20 -17.50 1.88 -9.89
N ARG A 21 -18.64 2.22 -10.52
CA ARG A 21 -19.36 3.47 -10.20
C ARG A 21 -19.93 3.48 -8.79
N GLU A 22 -20.50 2.37 -8.36
CA GLU A 22 -21.16 2.24 -7.05
C GLU A 22 -20.18 2.40 -5.88
N THR A 23 -18.90 2.08 -6.09
CA THR A 23 -17.85 2.37 -5.09
C THR A 23 -17.72 3.86 -4.76
N GLY A 24 -18.18 4.76 -5.64
CA GLY A 24 -18.05 6.20 -5.46
C GLY A 24 -16.64 6.75 -5.67
N GLU A 25 -15.62 5.90 -5.76
CA GLU A 25 -14.19 6.28 -5.84
C GLU A 25 -13.68 6.47 -7.29
N ALA A 26 -14.46 6.07 -8.31
CA ALA A 26 -14.08 6.20 -9.71
C ALA A 26 -14.88 7.28 -10.46
N GLN A 27 -14.24 7.92 -11.44
CA GLN A 27 -14.80 8.91 -12.37
C GLN A 27 -14.33 8.63 -13.81
N ASN A 28 -14.91 9.34 -14.79
CA ASN A 28 -14.48 9.29 -16.19
C ASN A 28 -14.35 7.86 -16.77
N ILE A 29 -15.32 6.99 -16.47
CA ILE A 29 -15.35 5.62 -17.02
C ILE A 29 -15.60 5.71 -18.52
N ALA A 30 -14.57 5.39 -19.29
CA ALA A 30 -14.60 5.44 -20.75
C ALA A 30 -15.45 4.30 -21.33
N PRO A 31 -15.99 4.47 -22.55
CA PRO A 31 -16.66 3.37 -23.25
C PRO A 31 -15.71 2.17 -23.43
N PRO A 32 -16.20 0.92 -23.32
CA PRO A 32 -15.37 -0.26 -23.48
C PRO A 32 -14.72 -0.31 -24.86
N VAL A 33 -13.41 -0.56 -24.91
CA VAL A 33 -12.64 -0.66 -26.14
C VAL A 33 -12.38 -2.14 -26.44
N PRO A 34 -13.07 -2.74 -27.44
CA PRO A 34 -12.85 -4.14 -27.79
C PRO A 34 -11.54 -4.34 -28.57
N SER A 35 -10.94 -5.51 -28.39
CA SER A 35 -9.81 -5.98 -29.19
C SER A 35 -10.24 -6.31 -30.64
N LYS A 36 -9.26 -6.39 -31.54
CA LYS A 36 -9.48 -6.73 -32.96
C LYS A 36 -10.13 -8.10 -33.16
N ASP A 37 -9.89 -9.03 -32.26
CA ASP A 37 -10.47 -10.38 -32.27
C ASP A 37 -11.83 -10.47 -31.55
N GLY A 38 -12.27 -9.39 -30.91
CA GLY A 38 -13.55 -9.27 -30.21
C GLY A 38 -13.64 -10.05 -28.90
N LYS A 39 -12.58 -10.74 -28.48
CA LYS A 39 -12.54 -11.58 -27.28
C LYS A 39 -12.15 -10.82 -26.02
N ASP A 40 -11.30 -9.81 -26.19
CA ASP A 40 -10.89 -8.93 -25.09
C ASP A 40 -11.57 -7.58 -25.15
N VAL A 41 -11.75 -6.99 -23.97
CA VAL A 41 -12.20 -5.60 -23.82
C VAL A 41 -11.43 -4.89 -22.73
N LEU A 42 -11.07 -3.63 -23.01
CA LEU A 42 -10.47 -2.71 -22.07
C LEU A 42 -11.53 -1.71 -21.57
N ILE A 43 -11.60 -1.55 -20.25
CA ILE A 43 -12.42 -0.53 -19.58
C ILE A 43 -11.44 0.35 -18.81
N THR A 44 -11.43 1.65 -19.11
CA THR A 44 -10.57 2.61 -18.42
C THR A 44 -11.41 3.53 -17.55
N PHE A 45 -10.91 3.85 -16.37
CA PHE A 45 -11.52 4.78 -15.43
C PHE A 45 -10.43 5.52 -14.68
N GLU A 46 -10.80 6.66 -14.09
CA GLU A 46 -9.91 7.47 -13.26
C GLU A 46 -10.35 7.38 -11.81
N MET A 47 -9.41 7.37 -10.87
CA MET A 47 -9.74 7.51 -9.45
C MET A 47 -10.12 8.96 -9.17
N LYS A 48 -11.18 9.20 -8.40
CA LYS A 48 -11.52 10.53 -7.89
C LYS A 48 -10.44 11.05 -6.95
N GLY A 49 -10.32 12.36 -6.78
CA GLY A 49 -9.46 12.96 -5.77
C GLY A 49 -7.98 13.00 -6.14
N ASP A 50 -7.12 13.17 -5.13
CA ASP A 50 -5.67 13.30 -5.33
C ASP A 50 -5.02 11.95 -5.69
N ALA A 51 -4.16 11.98 -6.71
CA ALA A 51 -3.37 10.85 -7.16
C ALA A 51 -2.47 10.29 -6.06
N ALA A 52 -1.93 11.15 -5.19
CA ALA A 52 -1.05 10.74 -4.09
C ALA A 52 -1.73 9.83 -3.06
N THR A 53 -3.05 9.96 -2.89
CA THR A 53 -3.86 9.16 -1.95
C THR A 53 -4.69 8.08 -2.66
N SER A 54 -4.51 7.95 -3.98
CA SER A 54 -5.25 6.95 -4.76
C SER A 54 -4.96 5.50 -4.36
N PRO A 55 -3.73 5.10 -3.96
CA PRO A 55 -3.47 3.73 -3.50
C PRO A 55 -4.24 3.37 -2.21
N ASP A 56 -4.46 4.33 -1.32
CA ASP A 56 -5.17 4.09 -0.06
C ASP A 56 -6.68 3.90 -0.27
N ARG A 57 -7.22 4.50 -1.34
CA ARG A 57 -8.66 4.51 -1.65
C ARG A 57 -9.09 3.54 -2.73
N VAL A 58 -8.15 2.84 -3.38
CA VAL A 58 -8.48 1.91 -4.46
C VAL A 58 -9.04 0.58 -3.95
N GLN A 59 -8.89 0.25 -2.67
CA GLN A 59 -9.35 -1.04 -2.11
C GLN A 59 -10.83 -1.36 -2.42
N PRO A 60 -11.81 -0.46 -2.22
CA PRO A 60 -13.20 -0.75 -2.56
C PRO A 60 -13.42 -1.06 -4.04
N VAL A 61 -12.62 -0.43 -4.92
CA VAL A 61 -12.64 -0.69 -6.36
C VAL A 61 -12.06 -2.07 -6.67
N LEU A 62 -10.95 -2.47 -6.03
CA LEU A 62 -10.38 -3.82 -6.17
C LEU A 62 -11.37 -4.89 -5.71
N ASP A 63 -12.05 -4.64 -4.59
CA ASP A 63 -13.04 -5.57 -4.02
C ASP A 63 -14.25 -5.72 -4.96
N ALA A 64 -14.73 -4.61 -5.53
CA ALA A 64 -15.81 -4.61 -6.52
C ALA A 64 -15.43 -5.38 -7.79
N VAL A 65 -14.21 -5.20 -8.30
CA VAL A 65 -13.67 -5.93 -9.46
C VAL A 65 -13.59 -7.43 -9.16
N THR A 66 -13.11 -7.80 -7.98
CA THR A 66 -12.99 -9.20 -7.54
C THR A 66 -14.37 -9.85 -7.43
N ALA A 67 -15.33 -9.16 -6.80
CA ALA A 67 -16.70 -9.64 -6.66
C ALA A 67 -17.37 -9.89 -8.02
N VAL A 68 -17.16 -9.02 -9.01
CA VAL A 68 -17.67 -9.25 -10.37
C VAL A 68 -16.99 -10.46 -11.01
N GLY A 69 -15.68 -10.65 -10.80
CA GLY A 69 -14.95 -11.84 -11.25
C GLY A 69 -15.51 -13.15 -10.70
N GLU A 70 -15.88 -13.18 -9.42
CA GLU A 70 -16.48 -14.37 -8.80
C GLU A 70 -17.86 -14.72 -9.36
N HIS A 71 -18.63 -13.72 -9.81
CA HIS A 71 -19.96 -13.91 -10.41
C HIS A 71 -19.91 -14.26 -11.90
N HIS A 72 -18.76 -14.08 -12.55
CA HIS A 72 -18.55 -14.34 -13.98
C HIS A 72 -17.33 -15.25 -14.21
N PRO A 73 -17.39 -16.54 -13.81
CA PRO A 73 -16.26 -17.48 -13.93
C PRO A 73 -15.92 -17.85 -15.38
N ASP A 74 -16.76 -17.48 -16.33
CA ASP A 74 -16.61 -17.66 -17.77
C ASP A 74 -15.69 -16.63 -18.44
N VAL A 75 -15.28 -15.58 -17.72
CA VAL A 75 -14.39 -14.53 -18.21
C VAL A 75 -13.21 -14.28 -17.27
N GLU A 76 -12.06 -13.95 -17.82
CA GLU A 76 -10.90 -13.52 -17.03
C GLU A 76 -10.88 -12.00 -16.88
N ILE A 77 -10.83 -11.53 -15.63
CA ILE A 77 -10.80 -10.11 -15.31
C ILE A 77 -9.42 -9.78 -14.74
N HIS A 78 -8.68 -8.94 -15.45
CA HIS A 78 -7.39 -8.41 -15.01
C HIS A 78 -7.51 -6.90 -14.80
N GLN A 79 -6.90 -6.40 -13.72
CA GLN A 79 -6.87 -4.99 -13.37
C GLN A 79 -5.42 -4.51 -13.28
N PHE A 80 -5.15 -3.37 -13.91
CA PHE A 80 -3.85 -2.72 -13.85
C PHE A 80 -4.02 -1.19 -13.86
N GLY A 81 -3.24 -0.50 -13.03
CA GLY A 81 -3.26 0.95 -12.90
C GLY A 81 -2.29 1.42 -11.81
N GLU A 82 -1.99 2.72 -11.80
CA GLU A 82 -1.04 3.31 -10.85
C GLU A 82 -1.49 3.12 -9.39
N ALA A 83 -2.78 3.34 -9.11
CA ALA A 83 -3.34 3.16 -7.77
C ALA A 83 -3.27 1.69 -7.30
N SER A 84 -3.61 0.72 -8.16
CA SER A 84 -3.58 -0.69 -7.79
C SER A 84 -2.16 -1.22 -7.64
N ALA A 85 -1.24 -0.80 -8.51
CA ALA A 85 0.18 -1.13 -8.39
C ALA A 85 0.81 -0.52 -7.12
N GLY A 86 0.52 0.74 -6.83
CA GLY A 86 0.98 1.42 -5.63
C GLY A 86 0.47 0.74 -4.36
N LYS A 87 -0.81 0.33 -4.35
CA LYS A 87 -1.40 -0.39 -3.23
C LYS A 87 -0.76 -1.77 -3.05
N TRP A 88 -0.63 -2.54 -4.12
CA TRP A 88 -0.02 -3.86 -4.06
C TRP A 88 1.42 -3.81 -3.54
N LEU A 89 2.21 -2.83 -4.01
CA LEU A 89 3.56 -2.62 -3.51
C LEU A 89 3.56 -2.21 -2.03
N GLY A 90 2.65 -1.33 -1.63
CA GLY A 90 2.48 -0.91 -0.23
C GLY A 90 2.15 -2.07 0.69
N ASP A 91 1.17 -2.90 0.29
CA ASP A 91 0.74 -4.09 1.05
C ASP A 91 1.90 -5.11 1.16
N LEU A 92 2.63 -5.36 0.07
CA LEU A 92 3.79 -6.25 0.05
C LEU A 92 4.90 -5.76 1.00
N LEU A 93 5.26 -4.48 0.90
CA LEU A 93 6.27 -3.89 1.79
C LEU A 93 5.83 -3.92 3.25
N ALA A 94 4.56 -3.63 3.54
CA ALA A 94 4.02 -3.65 4.89
C ALA A 94 4.08 -5.07 5.49
N GLU A 95 3.76 -6.09 4.71
CA GLU A 95 3.86 -7.49 5.14
C GLU A 95 5.32 -7.88 5.45
N ASP A 96 6.26 -7.52 4.57
CA ASP A 96 7.68 -7.75 4.76
C ASP A 96 8.24 -7.01 5.98
N PHE A 97 7.87 -5.74 6.17
CA PHE A 97 8.26 -4.96 7.35
C PHE A 97 7.74 -5.59 8.63
N LYS A 98 6.48 -6.02 8.66
CA LYS A 98 5.89 -6.67 9.83
C LYS A 98 6.63 -7.96 10.18
N LYS A 99 6.97 -8.76 9.17
CA LYS A 99 7.73 -10.00 9.36
C LYS A 99 9.17 -9.73 9.82
N ALA A 100 9.82 -8.72 9.24
CA ALA A 100 11.15 -8.29 9.60
C ALA A 100 11.19 -7.76 11.04
N GLU A 101 10.26 -6.90 11.43
CA GLU A 101 10.15 -6.34 12.78
C GLU A 101 9.93 -7.44 13.83
N PHE A 102 9.01 -8.38 13.55
CA PHE A 102 8.72 -9.50 14.45
C PHE A 102 9.92 -10.43 14.66
N THR A 103 10.88 -10.43 13.73
CA THR A 103 12.11 -11.23 13.84
C THR A 103 13.26 -10.43 14.43
N ALA A 104 13.43 -9.18 13.98
CA ALA A 104 14.56 -8.32 14.33
C ALA A 104 14.47 -7.79 15.77
N VAL A 105 13.29 -7.36 16.21
CA VAL A 105 13.11 -6.78 17.56
C VAL A 105 13.43 -7.82 18.67
N PRO A 106 12.88 -9.05 18.63
CA PRO A 106 13.22 -10.06 19.64
C PRO A 106 14.69 -10.47 19.58
N LEU A 107 15.28 -10.54 18.39
CA LEU A 107 16.70 -10.87 18.24
C LEU A 107 17.60 -9.79 18.84
N ALA A 108 17.32 -8.51 18.55
CA ALA A 108 18.05 -7.37 19.11
C ALA A 108 17.91 -7.31 20.64
N LEU A 109 16.70 -7.47 21.16
CA LEU A 109 16.47 -7.55 22.61
C LEU A 109 17.19 -8.75 23.24
N GLY A 110 17.21 -9.90 22.58
CA GLY A 110 17.95 -11.08 23.03
C GLY A 110 19.44 -10.80 23.17
N ILE A 111 20.04 -10.13 22.17
CA ILE A 111 21.46 -9.74 22.21
C ILE A 111 21.71 -8.74 23.35
N LEU A 112 20.85 -7.72 23.52
CA LEU A 112 20.97 -6.75 24.61
C LEU A 112 20.85 -7.42 25.99
N VAL A 113 19.94 -8.38 26.16
CA VAL A 113 19.82 -9.16 27.40
C VAL A 113 21.08 -9.98 27.67
N VAL A 114 21.69 -10.58 26.65
CA VAL A 114 22.96 -11.31 26.80
C VAL A 114 24.10 -10.35 27.15
N ALA A 115 24.15 -9.16 26.55
CA ALA A 115 25.19 -8.17 26.79
C ALA A 115 25.12 -7.57 28.21
N PHE A 116 23.91 -7.22 28.68
CA PHE A 116 23.71 -6.57 29.98
C PHE A 116 23.36 -7.54 31.13
N GLY A 117 23.04 -8.80 30.81
CA GLY A 117 22.69 -9.83 31.80
C GLY A 117 21.35 -9.62 32.51
N ALA A 118 20.59 -8.58 32.17
CA ALA A 118 19.31 -8.26 32.80
C ALA A 118 18.34 -7.60 31.81
N ILE A 119 17.07 -8.01 31.86
CA ILE A 119 16.01 -7.51 30.96
C ILE A 119 15.79 -6.00 31.16
N VAL A 120 15.80 -5.52 32.39
CA VAL A 120 15.58 -4.09 32.69
C VAL A 120 16.69 -3.22 32.10
N ALA A 121 17.94 -3.70 32.13
CA ALA A 121 19.07 -2.99 31.56
C ALA A 121 19.00 -2.95 30.02
N ALA A 122 18.51 -4.02 29.38
CA ALA A 122 18.31 -4.06 27.93
C ALA A 122 17.19 -3.13 27.43
N LEU A 123 16.15 -2.89 28.24
CA LEU A 123 15.03 -2.01 27.86
C LEU A 123 15.38 -0.52 27.94
N LEU A 124 16.37 -0.15 28.74
CA LEU A 124 16.70 1.24 29.03
C LEU A 124 17.25 1.96 27.78
N PRO A 125 18.24 1.42 27.03
CA PRO A 125 18.71 2.01 25.78
C PRO A 125 17.60 2.12 24.73
N VAL A 126 16.81 1.05 24.55
CA VAL A 126 15.71 1.02 23.57
C VAL A 126 14.64 2.07 23.88
N GLY A 127 14.23 2.17 25.14
CA GLY A 127 13.25 3.17 25.57
C GLY A 127 13.75 4.60 25.37
N LEU A 128 15.02 4.87 25.72
CA LEU A 128 15.64 6.17 25.50
C LEU A 128 15.76 6.50 24.00
N ALA A 129 16.20 5.56 23.17
CA ALA A 129 16.29 5.74 21.73
C ALA A 129 14.92 6.08 21.10
N LEU A 130 13.86 5.35 21.47
CA LEU A 130 12.51 5.60 20.96
C LEU A 130 11.96 6.97 21.40
N THR A 131 12.13 7.32 22.67
CA THR A 131 11.69 8.64 23.16
C THR A 131 12.44 9.79 22.48
N ALA A 132 13.74 9.63 22.21
CA ALA A 132 14.53 10.59 21.45
C ALA A 132 14.04 10.71 19.99
N CYS A 133 13.75 9.59 19.32
CA CYS A 133 13.17 9.59 17.98
C CYS A 133 11.80 10.30 17.93
N MET A 134 10.92 10.04 18.90
CA MET A 134 9.63 10.74 18.98
C MET A 134 9.80 12.25 19.18
N ALA A 135 10.72 12.66 20.05
CA ALA A 135 11.03 14.08 20.24
C ALA A 135 11.57 14.72 18.96
N ALA A 136 12.46 14.02 18.25
CA ALA A 136 13.03 14.48 16.99
C ALA A 136 11.97 14.60 15.89
N PHE A 137 11.04 13.64 15.76
CA PHE A 137 9.91 13.75 14.83
C PHE A 137 9.00 14.94 15.17
N GLY A 138 8.75 15.19 16.46
CA GLY A 138 7.99 16.37 16.91
C GLY A 138 8.67 17.68 16.49
N LEU A 139 9.99 17.78 16.66
CA LEU A 139 10.77 18.95 16.23
C LEU A 139 10.78 19.11 14.71
N LEU A 140 10.97 18.01 13.97
CA LEU A 140 10.97 18.01 12.51
C LEU A 140 9.60 18.41 11.94
N SER A 141 8.50 17.98 12.57
CA SER A 141 7.15 18.38 12.17
C SER A 141 6.92 19.88 12.31
N ILE A 142 7.55 20.54 13.28
CA ILE A 142 7.49 22.00 13.42
C ILE A 142 8.37 22.64 12.33
N ALA A 143 9.60 22.16 12.17
CA ALA A 143 10.55 22.70 11.20
C ALA A 143 10.08 22.52 9.74
N SER A 144 9.29 21.48 9.44
CA SER A 144 8.80 21.21 8.09
C SER A 144 7.84 22.27 7.56
N HIS A 145 7.29 23.13 8.43
CA HIS A 145 6.49 24.27 8.00
C HIS A 145 7.34 25.36 7.32
N GLN A 146 8.65 25.42 7.60
CA GLN A 146 9.56 26.40 7.00
C GLN A 146 10.51 25.79 5.97
N LEU A 147 10.79 24.48 6.06
CA LEU A 147 11.72 23.77 5.19
C LEU A 147 11.04 22.55 4.57
N HIS A 148 11.13 22.38 3.25
CA HIS A 148 10.64 21.18 2.58
C HIS A 148 11.48 19.97 2.99
N LEU A 149 10.91 19.10 3.83
CA LEU A 149 11.53 17.83 4.22
C LEU A 149 11.00 16.70 3.34
N PHE A 150 11.90 15.89 2.80
CA PHE A 150 11.56 14.69 2.06
C PHE A 150 11.41 13.49 3.00
N GLN A 151 10.64 12.48 2.60
CA GLN A 151 10.47 11.22 3.33
C GLN A 151 11.81 10.54 3.69
N THR A 152 12.82 10.66 2.83
CA THR A 152 14.15 10.11 3.05
C THR A 152 14.84 10.71 4.28
N THR A 153 14.59 11.99 4.61
CA THR A 153 15.18 12.64 5.79
C THR A 153 14.77 11.95 7.08
N TYR A 154 13.49 11.57 7.19
CA TYR A 154 12.97 10.85 8.35
C TYR A 154 13.58 9.46 8.48
N SER A 155 13.78 8.78 7.34
CA SER A 155 14.39 7.44 7.31
C SER A 155 15.85 7.48 7.77
N VAL A 156 16.65 8.42 7.26
CA VAL A 156 18.06 8.56 7.65
C VAL A 156 18.18 8.96 9.13
N MET A 157 17.36 9.90 9.59
CA MET A 157 17.33 10.31 11.00
C MET A 157 17.04 9.12 11.92
N PHE A 158 16.04 8.29 11.59
CA PHE A 158 15.69 7.13 12.39
C PHE A 158 16.81 6.09 12.41
N LEU A 159 17.40 5.77 11.25
CA LEU A 159 18.48 4.79 11.14
C LEU A 159 19.72 5.22 11.97
N MET A 160 20.16 6.48 11.83
CA MET A 160 21.29 7.01 12.60
C MET A 160 20.95 7.16 14.09
N GLY A 161 19.81 7.79 14.39
CA GLY A 161 19.42 8.12 15.76
C GLY A 161 19.10 6.91 16.62
N PHE A 162 18.45 5.88 16.05
CA PHE A 162 18.18 4.64 16.75
C PHE A 162 19.46 3.83 16.97
N ALA A 163 20.33 3.71 15.95
CA ALA A 163 21.59 3.00 16.08
C ALA A 163 22.50 3.61 17.16
N VAL A 164 22.63 4.94 17.19
CA VAL A 164 23.42 5.65 18.22
C VAL A 164 22.74 5.65 19.58
N GLY A 165 21.40 5.66 19.63
CA GLY A 165 20.67 5.65 20.89
C GLY A 165 20.71 4.31 21.63
N VAL A 166 21.05 3.22 20.93
CA VAL A 166 21.15 1.87 21.49
C VAL A 166 22.60 1.48 21.84
N ASP A 167 23.60 2.17 21.30
CA ASP A 167 25.04 2.06 21.65
C ASP A 167 25.33 2.62 23.05
#